data_AF-A0A8S2SFN8-F1
#
_entry.id   AF-A0A8S2SFN8-F1
#
_cell.length_a   1.000
_cell.length_b   1.000
_cell.length_c   1.000
_cell.angle_alpha   90.00
_cell.angle_beta   90.00
_cell.angle_gamma   90.00
#
_symmetry.space_group_name_H-M   'P 1'
#
loop_
_entity.id
_entity.type
_entity.pdbx_description
1 polymer ?
#
loop_
_entity_poly.entity_id
_entity_poly.type
_entity_poly.pdbx_seq_one_letter_code
_entity_poly.pdbx_strand_id
1 'polypeptide(L)'
;GEMTRILNHTLAVGCHALDVGAMTPFFWLFEEREKIMEFYERVSGARMHAAYVRPGGVAFDLPLGFMEDVYKWCEGYARRIDEVDDLLTRNRIW
;
A
#
# COMPACT_ATOMS: atom_id res chain seq x y z
N GLY A 1 11.53 -1.61 -6.18
CA GLY A 1 10.74 -1.76 -4.94
C GLY A 1 9.45 -1.01 -5.09
N GLU A 2 8.56 -1.50 -5.94
CA GLU A 2 7.35 -0.75 -6.34
C GLU A 2 6.24 -0.85 -5.29
N MET A 3 6.11 -1.99 -4.59
CA MET A 3 5.21 -2.09 -3.43
C MET A 3 5.54 -1.06 -2.34
N THR A 4 6.84 -0.82 -2.07
CA THR A 4 7.27 0.22 -1.13
C THR A 4 6.93 1.62 -1.62
N ARG A 5 7.01 1.86 -2.95
CA ARG A 5 6.62 3.13 -3.56
C ARG A 5 5.13 3.39 -3.36
N ILE A 6 4.29 2.38 -3.61
CA ILE A 6 2.84 2.46 -3.39
C ILE A 6 2.54 2.76 -1.92
N LEU A 7 3.19 2.05 -1.00
CA LEU A 7 3.02 2.25 0.44
C LEU A 7 3.39 3.69 0.89
N ASN A 8 4.44 4.26 0.31
CA ASN A 8 4.86 5.64 0.58
C ASN A 8 3.88 6.68 0.01
N HIS A 9 3.46 6.54 -1.25
CA HIS A 9 2.52 7.49 -1.86
C HIS A 9 1.13 7.43 -1.21
N THR A 10 0.66 6.23 -0.87
CA THR A 10 -0.60 6.02 -0.15
C THR A 10 -0.60 6.76 1.19
N LEU A 11 0.52 6.70 1.93
CA LEU A 11 0.68 7.45 3.17
C LEU A 11 0.74 8.96 2.93
N ALA A 12 1.51 9.41 1.94
CA ALA A 12 1.65 10.83 1.63
C ALA A 12 0.31 11.48 1.24
N VAL A 13 -0.43 10.85 0.33
CA VAL A 13 -1.76 11.35 -0.12
C VAL A 13 -2.78 11.25 1.01
N GLY A 14 -2.82 10.13 1.75
CA GLY A 14 -3.73 9.95 2.87
C GLY A 14 -3.51 10.98 3.99
N CYS A 15 -2.26 11.21 4.40
CA CYS A 15 -1.94 12.23 5.40
C CYS A 15 -2.22 13.64 4.90
N HIS A 16 -1.90 13.96 3.64
CA HIS A 16 -2.21 15.27 3.08
C HIS A 16 -3.72 15.52 3.04
N ALA A 17 -4.51 14.52 2.65
CA ALA A 17 -5.97 14.57 2.68
C ALA A 17 -6.50 14.81 4.10
N LEU A 18 -5.91 14.13 5.09
CA LEU A 18 -6.27 14.29 6.49
C LEU A 18 -5.98 15.71 7.01
N ASP A 19 -4.83 16.28 6.67
CA ASP A 19 -4.40 17.61 7.13
C ASP A 19 -5.31 18.73 6.59
N VAL A 20 -5.87 18.56 5.40
CA VAL A 20 -6.85 19.50 4.80
C VAL A 20 -8.26 19.27 5.36
N GLY A 21 -8.54 18.09 5.95
CA GLY A 21 -9.80 17.77 6.63
C GLY A 21 -10.61 16.61 6.03
N ALA A 22 -10.11 15.95 4.99
CA ALA A 22 -10.75 14.78 4.39
C ALA A 22 -10.34 13.49 5.13
N MET A 23 -11.12 13.09 6.14
CA MET A 23 -10.85 11.92 6.98
C MET A 23 -11.15 10.56 6.31
N THR A 24 -12.14 10.51 5.42
CA THR A 24 -12.60 9.27 4.77
C THR A 24 -11.55 8.57 3.90
N PRO A 25 -10.85 9.26 2.96
CA PRO A 25 -9.86 8.61 2.11
C PRO A 25 -8.65 8.08 2.90
N PHE A 26 -8.33 8.69 4.05
CA PHE A 26 -7.27 8.21 4.94
C PHE A 26 -7.54 6.77 5.41
N PHE A 27 -8.75 6.45 5.87
CA PHE A 27 -9.09 5.12 6.36
C PHE A 27 -9.09 4.07 5.24
N TRP A 28 -9.59 4.41 4.05
CA TRP A 28 -9.60 3.49 2.90
C TRP A 28 -8.19 3.14 2.43
N LEU A 29 -7.32 4.16 2.34
CA LEU A 29 -5.92 3.98 1.96
C LEU A 29 -5.14 3.19 3.03
N PHE A 30 -5.47 3.33 4.31
CA PHE A 30 -4.87 2.54 5.38
C PHE A 30 -5.27 1.07 5.37
N GLU A 31 -6.51 0.74 4.97
CA GLU A 31 -6.94 -0.64 4.76
C GLU A 31 -6.06 -1.34 3.71
N GLU A 32 -5.82 -0.68 2.58
CA GLU A 32 -4.96 -1.22 1.52
C GLU A 32 -3.49 -1.32 1.95
N ARG A 33 -3.03 -0.35 2.76
CA ARG A 33 -1.70 -0.38 3.35
C ARG A 33 -1.50 -1.57 4.30
N GLU A 34 -2.55 -1.96 5.03
CA GLU A 34 -2.52 -3.13 5.91
C GLU A 34 -2.30 -4.43 5.13
N LYS A 35 -2.99 -4.60 4.00
CA LYS A 35 -2.81 -5.76 3.10
C LYS A 35 -1.38 -5.85 2.57
N ILE A 36 -0.77 -4.72 2.23
CA ILE A 36 0.65 -4.67 1.84
C ILE A 36 1.56 -5.09 3.02
N MET A 37 1.25 -4.67 4.25
CA MET A 37 2.04 -5.07 5.43
C MET A 37 1.96 -6.57 5.72
N GLU A 38 0.83 -7.21 5.45
CA GLU A 38 0.70 -8.66 5.53
C GLU A 38 1.65 -9.36 4.54
N PHE A 39 1.80 -8.82 3.32
CA PHE A 39 2.79 -9.32 2.37
C PHE A 39 4.23 -9.17 2.87
N TYR A 40 4.55 -8.04 3.53
CA TYR A 40 5.85 -7.86 4.17
C TYR A 40 6.09 -8.85 5.31
N GLU A 41 5.07 -9.12 6.11
CA GLU A 41 5.13 -10.10 7.20
C GLU A 41 5.38 -11.52 6.67
N ARG A 42 4.68 -11.92 5.60
CA ARG A 42 4.87 -13.24 4.98
C ARG A 42 6.27 -13.45 4.41
N VAL A 43 6.88 -12.40 3.86
CA VAL A 43 8.19 -12.48 3.19
C VAL A 43 9.36 -12.33 4.17
N SER A 44 9.20 -11.55 5.23
CA SER A 44 10.31 -11.18 6.11
C SER A 44 10.10 -11.48 7.60
N GLY A 45 8.88 -11.83 8.01
CA GLY A 45 8.49 -11.98 9.42
C GLY A 45 8.28 -10.63 10.15
N ALA A 46 8.50 -9.50 9.48
CA ALA A 46 8.32 -8.17 10.05
C ALA A 46 7.45 -7.28 9.14
N ARG A 47 6.63 -6.44 9.75
CA ARG A 47 5.60 -5.66 9.03
C ARG A 47 6.10 -4.37 8.38
N MET A 48 7.13 -3.74 8.94
CA MET A 48 7.74 -2.50 8.39
C MET A 48 9.24 -2.65 8.17
N HIS A 49 9.98 -3.11 9.17
CA HIS A 49 11.43 -3.24 9.10
C HIS A 49 11.84 -4.63 8.64
N ALA A 50 11.60 -4.91 7.35
CA ALA A 50 11.75 -6.25 6.78
C ALA A 50 13.21 -6.75 6.67
N ALA A 51 14.21 -5.87 6.62
CA ALA A 51 15.63 -6.23 6.38
C ALA A 51 15.83 -7.29 5.26
N TYR A 52 14.95 -7.25 4.25
CA TYR A 52 14.80 -8.29 3.24
C TYR A 52 15.83 -8.16 2.12
N VAL A 53 16.10 -6.94 1.68
CA VAL A 53 17.15 -6.62 0.72
C VAL A 53 18.46 -6.51 1.48
N ARG A 54 19.46 -7.34 1.13
CA ARG A 54 20.77 -7.38 1.77
C ARG A 54 21.87 -7.29 0.71
N PRO A 55 23.08 -6.80 1.04
CA PRO A 55 24.21 -6.88 0.13
C PRO A 55 24.45 -8.34 -0.29
N GLY A 56 24.31 -8.63 -1.57
CA GLY A 56 24.35 -10.01 -2.11
C GLY A 56 23.00 -10.59 -2.54
N GLY A 57 21.88 -9.88 -2.35
CA GLY A 57 20.58 -10.27 -2.90
C GLY A 57 19.42 -10.13 -1.91
N VAL A 58 18.65 -11.19 -1.76
CA VAL A 58 17.47 -11.27 -0.87
C VAL A 58 17.73 -12.21 0.29
N ALA A 59 17.10 -11.94 1.44
CA ALA A 59 17.28 -12.75 2.65
C ALA A 59 16.66 -14.14 2.53
N PHE A 60 15.46 -14.24 1.94
CA PHE A 60 14.67 -15.47 1.81
C PHE A 60 13.96 -15.50 0.46
N ASP A 61 13.62 -16.71 -0.01
CA ASP A 61 12.78 -16.87 -1.19
C ASP A 61 11.30 -16.60 -0.86
N LEU A 62 10.49 -16.36 -1.90
CA LEU A 62 9.07 -16.06 -1.75
C LEU A 62 8.28 -17.30 -1.31
N PRO A 63 7.29 -17.15 -0.40
CA PRO A 63 6.42 -18.26 -0.03
C PRO A 63 5.53 -18.67 -1.21
N LEU A 64 5.15 -19.96 -1.25
CA LEU A 64 4.25 -20.49 -2.27
C LEU A 64 2.90 -19.74 -2.27
N GLY A 65 2.39 -19.41 -3.46
CA GLY A 65 1.13 -18.68 -3.63
C GLY A 65 1.21 -17.16 -3.47
N PHE A 66 2.38 -16.61 -3.08
CA PHE A 66 2.54 -15.17 -2.86
C PHE A 66 2.18 -14.31 -4.09
N MET A 67 2.62 -14.71 -5.28
CA MET A 67 2.38 -13.93 -6.50
C MET A 67 0.90 -13.89 -6.89
N GLU A 68 0.14 -14.96 -6.63
CA GLU A 68 -1.30 -14.99 -6.90
C GLU A 68 -2.05 -14.04 -5.96
N ASP A 69 -1.66 -13.98 -4.70
CA ASP A 69 -2.27 -13.08 -3.71
C ASP A 69 -1.97 -11.61 -4.03
N VAL A 70 -0.73 -11.31 -4.43
CA VAL A 70 -0.35 -9.97 -4.90
C VAL A 70 -1.12 -9.58 -6.15
N TYR A 71 -1.30 -10.51 -7.09
CA TYR A 71 -2.07 -10.24 -8.31
C TYR A 71 -3.53 -9.91 -8.02
N LYS A 72 -4.20 -10.70 -7.15
CA LYS A 72 -5.57 -10.42 -6.71
C LYS A 72 -5.69 -9.07 -5.99
N TRP A 73 -4.68 -8.72 -5.19
CA TRP A 73 -4.64 -7.42 -4.54
C TRP A 73 -4.52 -6.26 -5.55
N CYS A 74 -3.64 -6.39 -6.54
CA CYS A 74 -3.47 -5.39 -7.60
C CYS A 74 -4.78 -5.12 -8.37
N GLU A 75 -5.57 -6.16 -8.66
CA GLU A 75 -6.88 -6.01 -9.31
C GLU A 75 -7.87 -5.21 -8.46
N GLY A 76 -7.87 -5.41 -7.14
CA GLY A 76 -8.71 -4.65 -6.21
C GLY A 76 -8.23 -3.23 -5.97
N TYR A 77 -6.91 -3.02 -5.95
CA TYR A 77 -6.30 -1.73 -5.61
C TYR A 77 -6.58 -0.64 -6.64
N ALA A 78 -6.64 -0.98 -7.93
CA ALA A 78 -6.97 -0.03 -9.00
C ALA A 78 -8.33 0.66 -8.74
N ARG A 79 -9.36 -0.12 -8.39
CA ARG A 79 -10.69 0.40 -8.07
C ARG A 79 -10.68 1.32 -6.84
N ARG A 80 -9.85 1.01 -5.84
CA ARG A 80 -9.71 1.85 -4.64
C ARG A 80 -9.07 3.21 -4.96
N ILE A 81 -8.11 3.24 -5.87
CA ILE A 81 -7.53 4.51 -6.34
C ILE A 81 -8.59 5.35 -7.04
N ASP A 82 -9.39 4.76 -7.93
CA ASP A 82 -10.45 5.47 -8.65
C ASP A 82 -11.47 6.09 -7.68
N GLU A 83 -11.87 5.36 -6.63
CA GLU A 83 -12.76 5.85 -5.57
C GLU A 83 -12.17 7.05 -4.81
N VAL A 84 -10.85 7.05 -4.57
CA VAL A 84 -10.15 8.15 -3.89
C VAL A 84 -9.97 9.36 -4.82
N ASP A 85 -9.66 9.13 -6.09
CA ASP A 85 -9.51 10.17 -7.11
C ASP A 85 -10.83 10.91 -7.35
N ASP A 86 -11.95 10.18 -7.45
CA ASP A 86 -13.28 10.76 -7.60
C ASP A 86 -13.65 11.69 -6.42
N LEU A 87 -13.18 11.38 -5.20
CA LEU A 87 -13.44 12.19 -4.00
C LEU A 87 -12.54 13.40 -3.85
N LEU A 88 -11.27 13.31 -4.24
CA LEU A 88 -10.30 14.38 -4.06
C LEU A 88 -10.21 15.26 -5.31
N THR A 89 -9.92 14.68 -6.47
CA THR A 89 -9.58 15.41 -7.70
C THR A 89 -10.76 16.18 -8.29
N ARG A 90 -11.99 15.69 -8.10
CA ARG A 90 -13.21 16.38 -8.56
C ARG A 90 -13.82 17.32 -7.53
N ASN A 91 -13.26 17.39 -6.32
CA ASN A 91 -13.77 18.26 -5.29
C ASN A 91 -13.25 19.70 -5.50
N ARG A 92 -14.15 20.68 -5.45
CA ARG A 92 -13.81 22.10 -5.62
C ARG A 92 -13.07 22.70 -4.41
N ILE A 93 -13.22 22.08 -3.24
CA ILE A 93 -12.58 22.52 -1.98
C ILE A 93 -11.13 22.02 -1.89
N TRP A 94 -10.84 20.93 -2.60
CA TRP A 94 -9.52 20.34 -2.71
C TRP A 94 -8.68 21.06 -3.76
#